data_AF-A0A0G0LRJ3-F1
#
_entry.id   AF-A0A0G0LRJ3-F1
#
_cell.length_a   1.000
_cell.length_b   1.000
_cell.length_c   1.000
_cell.angle_alpha   90.00
_cell.angle_beta   90.00
_cell.angle_gamma   90.00
#
_symmetry.space_group_name_H-M   'P 1'
#
loop_
_entity.id
_entity.type
_entity.pdbx_description
1 polymer ?
#
loop_
_entity_poly.entity_id
_entity_poly.type
_entity_poly.pdbx_seq_one_letter_code
_entity_poly.pdbx_strand_id
1 'polypeptide(L)'
;MRKKQITNDLLAKIMQATYLFDWIRLNQLISELYYRYLNILDFVNMLTTKDLGHEELNLCFIKVEEARVYLYFLGYFLTEQFGSGAIERRLPAYNIKSLDFYNSVDQFKTPELLSNISEEDVKNLMEIVNFYLILKYWKQKTTEPHKLYFAEDYFNETKSKLLLLIEENFNHQ
;
A
#
# COMPACT_ATOMS: atom_id res chain seq x y z
N MET A 1 24.34 3.73 -10.82
CA MET A 1 23.54 2.51 -10.50
C MET A 1 23.04 2.40 -9.04
N ARG A 2 22.94 3.47 -8.22
CA ARG A 2 22.51 3.35 -6.80
C ARG A 2 21.05 3.73 -6.47
N LYS A 3 20.29 4.31 -7.40
CA LYS A 3 18.91 4.80 -7.11
C LYS A 3 17.82 3.71 -7.11
N LYS A 4 18.00 2.59 -7.84
CA LYS A 4 17.03 1.47 -7.83
C LYS A 4 17.00 0.64 -6.53
N GLN A 5 17.99 0.83 -5.65
CA GLN A 5 18.15 -0.02 -4.46
C GLN A 5 17.31 0.45 -3.26
N ILE A 6 16.97 1.74 -3.19
CA ILE A 6 16.22 2.35 -2.06
C ILE A 6 14.73 1.99 -2.10
N THR A 7 14.18 1.83 -3.30
CA THR A 7 12.77 1.49 -3.57
C THR A 7 12.46 0.05 -3.14
N ASN A 8 13.30 -0.89 -3.58
CA ASN A 8 13.19 -2.31 -3.26
C ASN A 8 13.38 -2.58 -1.76
N ASP A 9 14.19 -1.75 -1.09
CA ASP A 9 14.46 -1.88 0.34
C ASP A 9 13.22 -1.59 1.20
N LEU A 10 12.41 -0.58 0.84
CA LEU A 10 11.21 -0.26 1.62
C LEU A 10 10.12 -1.33 1.49
N LEU A 11 9.87 -1.80 0.27
CA LEU A 11 8.91 -2.91 0.04
C LEU A 11 9.36 -4.19 0.75
N ALA A 12 10.65 -4.54 0.67
CA ALA A 12 11.20 -5.70 1.37
C ALA A 12 11.06 -5.58 2.90
N LYS A 13 11.30 -4.39 3.46
CA LYS A 13 11.10 -4.11 4.89
C LYS A 13 9.64 -4.26 5.30
N ILE A 14 8.69 -3.83 4.48
CA ILE A 14 7.25 -4.02 4.73
C ILE A 14 6.90 -5.51 4.75
N MET A 15 7.41 -6.27 3.77
CA MET A 15 7.21 -7.72 3.72
C MET A 15 7.82 -8.42 4.93
N GLN A 16 9.03 -8.02 5.34
CA GLN A 16 9.68 -8.55 6.54
C GLN A 16 8.86 -8.24 7.80
N ALA A 17 8.39 -7.00 7.98
CA ALA A 17 7.57 -6.60 9.12
C ALA A 17 6.24 -7.38 9.15
N THR A 18 5.65 -7.64 7.98
CA THR A 18 4.45 -8.49 7.86
C THR A 18 4.72 -9.94 8.27
N TYR A 19 5.85 -10.51 7.87
CA TYR A 19 6.25 -11.86 8.27
C TYR A 19 6.47 -11.96 9.78
N LEU A 20 7.21 -11.01 10.34
CA LEU A 20 7.48 -10.88 11.78
C LEU A 20 6.25 -10.47 12.59
N PHE A 21 5.18 -10.02 11.92
CA PHE A 21 3.93 -9.57 12.54
C PHE A 21 4.09 -8.33 13.43
N ASP A 22 5.09 -7.51 13.12
CA ASP A 22 5.37 -6.26 13.81
C ASP A 22 4.48 -5.16 13.20
N TRP A 23 3.26 -5.05 13.72
CA TRP A 23 2.26 -4.12 13.18
C TRP A 23 2.67 -2.65 13.35
N ILE A 24 3.43 -2.32 14.41
CA ILE A 24 3.91 -0.97 14.68
C ILE A 24 4.87 -0.54 13.57
N ARG A 25 5.90 -1.36 13.34
CA ARG A 25 6.88 -1.11 12.29
C ARG A 25 6.25 -1.17 10.91
N LEU A 26 5.33 -2.10 10.68
CA LEU A 26 4.57 -2.18 9.43
C LEU A 26 3.85 -0.85 9.14
N ASN A 27 3.12 -0.31 10.11
CA ASN A 27 2.38 0.94 9.94
C ASN A 27 3.30 2.13 9.62
N GLN A 28 4.47 2.20 10.26
CA GLN A 28 5.48 3.22 9.98
C GLN A 28 6.01 3.12 8.55
N LEU A 29 6.38 1.91 8.11
CA LEU A 29 6.94 1.68 6.77
C LEU A 29 5.90 1.91 5.66
N ILE A 30 4.64 1.49 5.88
CA ILE A 30 3.55 1.79 4.94
C ILE A 30 3.33 3.32 4.85
N SER A 31 3.34 4.02 6.00
CA SER A 31 3.22 5.48 6.01
C SER A 31 4.30 6.14 5.16
N GLU A 32 5.56 5.72 5.32
CA GLU A 32 6.68 6.22 4.52
C GLU A 32 6.46 5.96 3.02
N LEU A 33 6.03 4.75 2.64
CA LEU A 33 5.77 4.41 1.24
C LEU A 33 4.63 5.26 0.67
N TYR A 34 3.58 5.47 1.46
CA TYR A 34 2.43 6.29 1.06
C TYR A 34 2.80 7.76 0.88
N TYR A 35 3.63 8.34 1.75
CA TYR A 35 4.12 9.70 1.56
C TYR A 35 5.04 9.83 0.34
N ARG A 36 5.87 8.81 0.05
CA ARG A 36 6.64 8.78 -1.20
C ARG A 36 5.72 8.77 -2.43
N TYR A 37 4.64 7.98 -2.38
CA TYR A 37 3.60 7.98 -3.41
C TYR A 37 3.00 9.37 -3.61
N LEU A 38 2.56 10.05 -2.55
CA LEU A 38 2.01 11.41 -2.64
C LEU A 38 3.01 12.42 -3.21
N ASN A 39 4.26 12.40 -2.73
CA ASN A 39 5.31 13.29 -3.25
C ASN A 39 5.59 13.08 -4.74
N ILE A 40 5.45 11.85 -5.23
CA ILE A 40 5.56 11.57 -6.67
C ILE A 40 4.40 12.20 -7.43
N LEU A 41 3.16 12.06 -6.94
CA LEU A 41 2.00 12.67 -7.59
C LEU A 41 2.13 14.20 -7.64
N ASP A 42 2.54 14.81 -6.54
CA ASP A 42 2.76 16.26 -6.47
C ASP A 42 3.85 16.71 -7.46
N PHE A 43 4.94 15.95 -7.56
CA PHE A 43 6.01 16.20 -8.51
C PHE A 43 5.52 16.12 -9.96
N VAL A 44 4.76 15.08 -10.32
CA VAL A 44 4.23 14.91 -11.68
C VAL A 44 3.24 16.03 -12.00
N ASN A 45 2.30 16.33 -11.10
CA ASN A 45 1.33 17.41 -11.29
C ASN A 45 2.01 18.76 -11.50
N MET A 46 3.03 19.11 -10.69
CA MET A 46 3.78 20.37 -10.81
C MET A 46 4.53 20.47 -12.16
N LEU A 47 5.02 19.35 -12.69
CA LEU A 47 5.82 19.35 -13.90
C LEU A 47 4.96 19.39 -15.16
N THR A 48 3.77 18.78 -15.16
CA THR A 48 2.83 18.87 -16.28
C THR A 48 2.25 20.28 -16.53
N THR A 49 2.58 21.26 -15.68
CA THR A 49 2.18 22.67 -15.85
C THR A 49 3.32 23.58 -16.35
N LYS A 50 4.46 23.01 -16.75
CA LYS A 50 5.64 23.77 -17.21
C LYS A 50 6.12 23.23 -18.56
N ASP A 51 6.80 24.07 -19.34
CA ASP A 51 7.61 23.58 -20.47
C ASP A 51 8.79 22.77 -19.90
N LEU A 52 8.77 21.47 -20.15
CA LEU A 52 9.79 20.53 -19.70
C LEU A 52 10.66 20.09 -20.86
N GLY A 53 11.94 19.86 -20.57
CA GLY A 53 12.83 19.15 -21.46
C GLY A 53 12.50 17.65 -21.51
N HIS A 54 13.07 17.00 -22.51
CA HIS A 54 12.89 15.57 -22.76
C HIS A 54 13.34 14.69 -21.57
N GLU A 55 14.40 15.07 -20.85
CA GLU A 55 14.89 14.29 -19.70
C GLU A 55 13.91 14.35 -18.51
N GLU A 56 13.34 15.51 -18.24
CA GLU A 56 12.35 15.70 -17.18
C GLU A 56 11.04 14.94 -17.46
N LEU A 57 10.60 14.93 -18.72
CA LEU A 57 9.42 14.17 -19.13
C LEU A 57 9.61 12.65 -18.95
N ASN A 58 10.78 12.12 -19.33
CA ASN A 58 11.11 10.72 -19.10
C ASN A 58 11.18 10.38 -17.60
N LEU A 59 11.72 11.28 -16.78
CA LEU A 59 11.73 11.11 -15.33
C LEU A 59 10.31 11.06 -14.77
N CYS A 60 9.41 11.93 -15.24
CA CYS A 60 7.99 11.91 -14.86
C CYS A 60 7.35 10.57 -15.21
N PHE A 61 7.58 10.06 -16.42
CA PHE A 61 7.03 8.78 -16.86
C PHE A 61 7.45 7.62 -15.93
N ILE A 62 8.74 7.55 -15.59
CA ILE A 62 9.27 6.53 -14.66
C ILE A 62 8.63 6.68 -13.28
N LYS A 63 8.43 7.92 -12.82
CA LYS A 63 7.87 8.22 -11.52
C LYS A 63 6.38 7.85 -11.42
N VAL A 64 5.59 8.09 -12.47
CA VAL A 64 4.18 7.66 -12.54
C VAL A 64 4.06 6.15 -12.38
N GLU A 65 4.92 5.37 -13.04
CA GLU A 65 4.97 3.90 -12.86
C GLU A 65 5.38 3.49 -11.45
N GLU A 66 6.36 4.17 -10.84
CA GLU A 66 6.76 3.92 -9.45
C GLU A 66 5.58 4.15 -8.48
N ALA A 67 4.84 5.26 -8.65
CA ALA A 67 3.66 5.56 -7.84
C ALA A 67 2.54 4.52 -8.01
N ARG A 68 2.31 4.05 -9.24
CA ARG A 68 1.34 2.99 -9.54
C ARG A 68 1.69 1.69 -8.82
N VAL A 69 2.96 1.29 -8.87
CA VAL A 69 3.46 0.09 -8.17
C VAL A 69 3.25 0.20 -6.67
N TYR A 70 3.53 1.36 -6.06
CA TYR A 70 3.30 1.58 -4.64
C TYR A 70 1.83 1.46 -4.27
N LEU A 71 0.94 2.08 -5.04
CA LEU A 71 -0.49 2.03 -4.77
C LEU A 71 -1.03 0.60 -4.89
N TYR A 72 -0.63 -0.13 -5.95
CA TYR A 72 -0.98 -1.54 -6.14
C TYR A 72 -0.47 -2.43 -4.99
N PHE A 73 0.78 -2.23 -4.60
CA PHE A 73 1.36 -2.99 -3.49
C PHE A 73 0.59 -2.74 -2.19
N LEU A 74 0.29 -1.49 -1.84
CA LEU A 74 -0.39 -1.15 -0.59
C LEU A 74 -1.86 -1.58 -0.59
N GLY A 75 -2.61 -1.28 -1.65
CA GLY A 75 -4.06 -1.50 -1.66
C GLY A 75 -4.50 -2.90 -2.04
N TYR A 76 -3.65 -3.69 -2.72
CA TYR A 76 -3.98 -5.08 -3.09
C TYR A 76 -3.02 -6.09 -2.46
N PHE A 77 -1.75 -6.04 -2.86
CA PHE A 77 -0.82 -7.14 -2.61
C PHE A 77 -0.56 -7.31 -1.10
N LEU A 78 -0.31 -6.21 -0.40
CA LEU A 78 -0.07 -6.21 1.03
C LEU A 78 -1.34 -6.53 1.83
N THR A 79 -2.45 -5.86 1.53
CA THR A 79 -3.64 -5.87 2.38
C THR A 79 -4.57 -7.05 2.11
N GLU A 80 -4.59 -7.59 0.89
CA GLU A 80 -5.47 -8.71 0.53
C GLU A 80 -4.74 -10.04 0.46
N GLN A 81 -3.50 -10.07 -0.03
CA GLN A 81 -2.77 -11.32 -0.24
C GLN A 81 -1.87 -11.64 0.95
N PHE A 82 -0.90 -10.75 1.23
CA PHE A 82 0.18 -11.07 2.15
C PHE A 82 -0.23 -10.91 3.62
N GLY A 83 -0.90 -9.81 3.94
CA GLY A 83 -1.38 -9.48 5.28
C GLY A 83 -2.49 -10.40 5.76
N SER A 84 -3.50 -10.66 4.92
CA SER A 84 -4.55 -11.65 5.22
C SER A 84 -3.94 -13.02 5.49
N GLY A 85 -3.08 -13.53 4.59
CA GLY A 85 -2.42 -14.82 4.80
C GLY A 85 -1.56 -14.86 6.06
N ALA A 86 -0.97 -13.74 6.50
CA ALA A 86 -0.23 -13.67 7.76
C ALA A 86 -1.14 -13.81 8.99
N ILE A 87 -2.36 -13.28 8.94
CA ILE A 87 -3.38 -13.45 9.97
C ILE A 87 -3.86 -14.91 9.99
N GLU A 88 -4.25 -15.44 8.83
CA GLU A 88 -4.84 -16.79 8.70
C GLU A 88 -3.93 -17.89 9.25
N ARG A 89 -2.60 -17.74 9.12
CA ARG A 89 -1.64 -18.70 9.69
C ARG A 89 -1.57 -18.70 11.22
N ARG A 90 -2.06 -17.66 11.88
CA ARG A 90 -1.97 -17.47 13.35
C ARG A 90 -3.26 -17.80 14.09
N LEU A 91 -4.40 -17.58 13.45
CA LEU A 91 -5.72 -17.84 14.05
C LEU A 91 -5.94 -19.29 14.54
N PRO A 92 -5.39 -20.35 13.91
CA PRO A 92 -5.55 -21.72 14.39
C PRO A 92 -5.06 -21.95 15.83
N ALA A 93 -4.10 -21.15 16.32
CA ALA A 93 -3.64 -21.24 17.71
C ALA A 93 -4.74 -20.93 18.74
N TYR A 94 -5.81 -20.23 18.31
CA TYR A 94 -6.93 -19.82 19.16
C TYR A 94 -8.25 -20.51 18.77
N ASN A 95 -8.21 -21.50 17.87
CA ASN A 95 -9.40 -22.16 17.30
C ASN A 95 -10.39 -21.19 16.63
N ILE A 96 -9.92 -20.08 16.09
CA ILE A 96 -10.75 -19.08 15.39
C ILE A 96 -10.63 -19.31 13.88
N LYS A 97 -11.77 -19.32 13.16
CA LYS A 97 -11.78 -19.30 11.69
C LYS A 97 -11.57 -17.88 11.18
N SER A 98 -10.88 -17.74 10.05
CA SER A 98 -10.56 -16.44 9.45
C SER A 98 -11.79 -15.56 9.20
N LEU A 99 -12.85 -16.13 8.64
CA LEU A 99 -14.10 -15.40 8.38
C LEU A 99 -14.75 -14.89 9.67
N ASP A 100 -14.77 -15.72 10.72
CA ASP A 100 -15.33 -15.36 12.02
C ASP A 100 -14.51 -14.24 12.68
N PHE A 101 -13.19 -14.30 12.57
CA PHE A 101 -12.29 -13.24 13.01
C PHE A 101 -12.58 -11.91 12.31
N TYR A 102 -12.57 -11.89 10.96
CA TYR A 102 -12.80 -10.66 10.20
C TYR A 102 -14.17 -10.05 10.50
N ASN A 103 -15.22 -10.88 10.53
CA ASN A 103 -16.57 -10.44 10.87
C ASN A 103 -16.66 -9.86 12.29
N SER A 104 -15.99 -10.48 13.25
CA SER A 104 -16.03 -10.02 14.65
C SER A 104 -15.36 -8.67 14.79
N VAL A 105 -14.16 -8.49 14.21
CA VAL A 105 -13.46 -7.20 14.27
C VAL A 105 -14.22 -6.12 13.51
N ASP A 106 -14.77 -6.43 12.33
CA ASP A 106 -15.53 -5.48 11.52
C ASP A 106 -16.84 -5.03 12.16
N GLN A 107 -17.48 -5.88 12.96
CA GLN A 107 -18.70 -5.57 13.69
C GLN A 107 -18.44 -4.97 15.08
N PHE A 108 -17.18 -4.65 15.41
CA PHE A 108 -16.78 -4.17 16.75
C PHE A 108 -17.11 -5.16 17.88
N LYS A 109 -17.15 -6.46 17.56
CA LYS A 109 -17.43 -7.57 18.49
C LYS A 109 -16.15 -8.24 19.00
N THR A 110 -15.10 -7.44 19.19
CA THR A 110 -13.83 -7.92 19.76
C THR A 110 -14.00 -8.49 21.17
N PRO A 111 -14.84 -7.94 22.07
CA PRO A 111 -15.08 -8.56 23.38
C PRO A 111 -15.62 -9.99 23.30
N GLU A 112 -16.56 -10.25 22.38
CA GLU A 112 -17.11 -11.59 22.15
C GLU A 112 -16.07 -12.54 21.58
N LEU A 113 -15.19 -12.04 20.70
CA LEU A 113 -14.05 -12.81 20.18
C LEU A 113 -13.10 -13.25 21.30
N LEU A 114 -12.90 -12.41 22.32
CA LEU A 114 -11.97 -12.63 23.42
C LEU A 114 -12.57 -13.46 24.57
N SER A 115 -13.89 -13.68 24.61
CA SER A 115 -14.57 -14.23 25.79
C SER A 115 -14.13 -15.64 26.18
N ASN A 116 -13.62 -16.41 25.21
CA ASN A 116 -13.17 -17.80 25.40
C ASN A 116 -11.64 -17.94 25.31
N ILE A 117 -10.92 -16.83 25.35
CA ILE A 117 -9.46 -16.77 25.21
C ILE A 117 -8.83 -16.63 26.60
N SER A 118 -7.71 -17.31 26.83
CA SER A 118 -6.99 -17.20 28.09
C SER A 118 -6.45 -15.77 28.29
N GLU A 119 -6.34 -15.29 29.52
CA GLU A 119 -5.84 -13.93 29.81
C GLU A 119 -4.43 -13.70 29.24
N GLU A 120 -3.59 -14.74 29.23
CA GLU A 120 -2.25 -14.72 28.64
C GLU A 120 -2.29 -14.56 27.11
N ASP A 121 -3.28 -15.18 26.46
CA ASP A 121 -3.45 -15.18 25.00
C ASP A 121 -4.20 -13.96 24.47
N VAL A 122 -4.99 -13.28 25.30
CA VAL A 122 -5.73 -12.05 24.92
C VAL A 122 -4.78 -11.03 24.32
N LYS A 123 -3.60 -10.85 24.92
CA LYS A 123 -2.58 -9.93 24.38
C LYS A 123 -2.16 -10.33 22.97
N ASN A 124 -1.88 -11.61 22.74
CA ASN A 124 -1.43 -12.09 21.44
C ASN A 124 -2.53 -11.98 20.37
N LEU A 125 -3.78 -12.26 20.73
CA LEU A 125 -4.90 -12.09 19.81
C LEU A 125 -5.17 -10.62 19.50
N MET A 126 -5.00 -9.72 20.47
CA MET A 126 -5.08 -8.27 20.25
C MET A 126 -4.01 -7.75 19.29
N GLU A 127 -2.80 -8.32 19.27
CA GLU A 127 -1.79 -8.01 18.25
C GLU A 127 -2.28 -8.36 16.85
N ILE A 128 -3.02 -9.47 16.69
CA ILE A 128 -3.64 -9.88 15.41
C ILE A 128 -4.75 -8.92 15.01
N VAL A 129 -5.58 -8.49 15.96
CA VAL A 129 -6.61 -7.46 15.75
C VAL A 129 -5.97 -6.15 15.29
N ASN A 130 -4.94 -5.66 15.96
CA ASN A 130 -4.24 -4.43 15.61
C ASN A 130 -3.60 -4.51 14.22
N PHE A 131 -2.96 -5.64 13.92
CA PHE A 131 -2.39 -5.91 12.60
C PHE A 131 -3.47 -5.82 11.51
N TYR A 132 -4.62 -6.47 11.71
CA TYR A 132 -5.74 -6.41 10.76
C TYR A 132 -6.31 -5.00 10.58
N LEU A 133 -6.49 -4.25 11.68
CA LEU A 133 -6.99 -2.88 11.62
C LEU A 133 -6.07 -1.95 10.82
N ILE A 134 -4.76 -2.16 10.90
CA ILE A 134 -3.78 -1.42 10.07
C ILE A 134 -3.93 -1.76 8.59
N LEU A 135 -4.04 -3.05 8.24
CA LEU A 135 -4.27 -3.44 6.85
C LEU A 135 -5.56 -2.83 6.32
N LYS A 136 -6.65 -2.90 7.10
CA LYS A 136 -7.95 -2.33 6.76
C LYS A 136 -7.86 -0.83 6.54
N TYR A 137 -7.23 -0.11 7.46
CA TYR A 137 -7.01 1.34 7.34
C TYR A 137 -6.29 1.70 6.03
N TRP A 138 -5.18 1.00 5.72
CA TRP A 138 -4.40 1.31 4.52
C TRP A 138 -5.09 0.88 3.22
N LYS A 139 -5.86 -0.21 3.24
CA LYS A 139 -6.71 -0.60 2.13
C LYS A 139 -7.75 0.49 1.84
N GLN A 140 -8.45 0.97 2.87
CA GLN A 140 -9.43 2.05 2.73
C GLN A 140 -8.75 3.31 2.20
N LYS A 141 -7.65 3.73 2.82
CA LYS A 141 -6.92 4.95 2.44
C LYS A 141 -6.43 4.95 0.98
N THR A 142 -6.08 3.78 0.44
CA THR A 142 -5.64 3.64 -0.95
C THR A 142 -6.78 3.46 -1.96
N THR A 143 -8.03 3.30 -1.49
CA THR A 143 -9.22 3.07 -2.34
C THR A 143 -10.31 4.13 -2.19
N GLU A 144 -10.35 4.87 -1.08
CA GLU A 144 -11.39 5.85 -0.74
C GLU A 144 -11.46 7.11 -1.62
N PRO A 145 -10.37 7.67 -2.20
CA PRO A 145 -10.50 8.92 -2.95
C PRO A 145 -11.36 8.81 -4.21
N HIS A 146 -11.50 7.62 -4.80
CA HIS A 146 -12.16 7.49 -6.11
C HIS A 146 -13.14 6.33 -6.27
N LYS A 147 -13.25 5.36 -5.35
CA LYS A 147 -13.97 4.08 -5.60
C LYS A 147 -13.54 3.39 -6.92
N LEU A 148 -12.44 3.84 -7.52
CA LEU A 148 -11.81 3.28 -8.71
C LEU A 148 -10.69 2.39 -8.20
N TYR A 149 -10.77 1.11 -8.52
CA TYR A 149 -9.73 0.15 -8.23
C TYR A 149 -8.38 0.71 -8.73
N PHE A 150 -7.47 1.01 -7.81
CA PHE A 150 -6.09 1.50 -8.07
C PHE A 150 -5.90 2.78 -8.88
N ALA A 151 -6.95 3.60 -9.10
CA ALA A 151 -6.86 4.80 -9.94
C ALA A 151 -6.20 4.52 -11.31
N GLU A 152 -6.42 3.33 -11.88
CA GLU A 152 -5.76 2.88 -13.12
C GLU A 152 -5.99 3.83 -14.28
N ASP A 153 -7.20 4.35 -14.43
CA ASP A 153 -7.54 5.34 -15.46
C ASP A 153 -6.71 6.62 -15.32
N TYR A 154 -6.52 7.11 -14.09
CA TYR A 154 -5.66 8.27 -13.81
C TYR A 154 -4.21 8.01 -14.25
N PHE A 155 -3.65 6.85 -13.92
CA PHE A 155 -2.29 6.50 -14.35
C PHE A 155 -2.17 6.35 -15.87
N ASN A 156 -3.15 5.72 -16.51
CA ASN A 156 -3.17 5.55 -17.95
C ASN A 156 -3.26 6.89 -18.68
N GLU A 157 -4.19 7.75 -18.28
CA GLU A 157 -4.34 9.10 -18.84
C GLU A 157 -3.07 9.94 -18.65
N THR A 158 -2.48 9.89 -17.46
CA THR A 158 -1.26 10.65 -17.15
C THR A 158 -0.09 10.19 -18.00
N LYS A 159 0.07 8.87 -18.21
CA LYS A 159 1.10 8.33 -19.10
C LYS A 159 0.87 8.72 -20.56
N SER A 160 -0.36 8.63 -21.05
CA SER A 160 -0.67 9.02 -22.43
C SER A 160 -0.32 10.49 -22.68
N LYS A 161 -0.64 11.39 -21.74
CA LYS A 161 -0.24 12.80 -21.82
C LYS A 161 1.28 12.98 -21.88
N LEU A 162 2.01 12.29 -21.00
CA LEU A 162 3.48 12.37 -20.98
C LEU A 162 4.12 11.83 -22.26
N LEU A 163 3.59 10.74 -22.83
CA LEU A 163 4.09 10.18 -24.08
C LEU A 163 3.92 11.15 -25.25
N LEU A 164 2.75 11.81 -25.35
CA LEU A 164 2.51 12.83 -26.37
C LEU A 164 3.51 14.00 -26.24
N LEU A 165 3.72 14.51 -25.02
CA LEU A 165 4.69 15.59 -24.79
C LEU A 165 6.14 15.20 -25.13
N ILE A 166 6.50 13.93 -24.91
CA ILE A 166 7.81 13.39 -25.28
C ILE A 166 7.95 13.36 -26.80
N GLU A 167 6.94 12.84 -27.51
CA GLU A 167 6.92 12.77 -28.97
C GLU A 167 7.00 14.17 -29.62
N GLU A 168 6.26 15.14 -29.08
CA GLU A 168 6.29 16.53 -29.53
C GLU A 168 7.68 17.16 -29.33
N ASN A 169 8.33 16.94 -28.18
CA ASN A 169 9.69 17.43 -27.93
C ASN A 169 10.72 16.82 -28.89
N PHE A 170 10.57 15.56 -29.26
CA PHE A 170 11.46 14.90 -30.23
C PHE A 170 11.33 15.46 -31.65
N ASN A 171 10.13 15.85 -32.06
CA ASN A 171 9.87 16.37 -33.40
C ASN A 171 10.32 17.84 -33.57
N HIS A 172 10.66 18.53 -32.48
CA HIS A 172 11.11 19.93 -32.47
C HIS A 172 12.63 20.10 -32.25
N GLN A 173 13.40 19.01 -32.18
CA GLN A 173 14.88 19.00 -32.17
C GLN A 173 15.46 18.70 -33.55
#